data_AF-A0A945Y6G5-F1
#
_entry.id   AF-A0A945Y6G5-F1
#
_cell.length_a   1.000
_cell.length_b   1.000
_cell.length_c   1.000
_cell.angle_alpha   90.00
_cell.angle_beta   90.00
_cell.angle_gamma   90.00
#
_symmetry.space_group_name_H-M   'P 1'
#
loop_
_entity.id
_entity.type
_entity.pdbx_description
1 polymer ?
#
loop_
_entity_poly.entity_id
_entity_poly.type
_entity_poly.pdbx_seq_one_letter_code
_entity_poly.pdbx_strand_id
1 'polypeptide(L)' 'MDFVAHYKKDDKAQTLRESSRFYKINGRWVYSRKDSTLPPVAVAPQKKAQTFVRGEAKIGRNDPCSCGSGKKFKKCCG' A
#
# COMPACT_ATOMS: atom_id res chain seq x y z
N MET A 1 -13.99 -21.35 12.80
CA MET A 1 -13.79 -22.55 11.95
C MET A 1 -12.56 -23.26 12.47
N ASP A 2 -12.66 -24.53 12.79
CA ASP A 2 -11.55 -25.33 13.30
C ASP A 2 -10.97 -26.15 12.17
N PHE A 3 -9.64 -26.19 12.06
CA PHE A 3 -8.97 -27.04 11.09
C PHE A 3 -7.73 -27.69 11.67
N VAL A 4 -7.31 -28.75 11.00
CA VAL A 4 -6.06 -29.47 11.26
C VAL A 4 -5.23 -29.42 9.99
N ALA A 5 -4.06 -28.80 10.05
CA ALA A 5 -3.11 -28.75 8.95
C ALA A 5 -1.92 -29.66 9.26
N HIS A 6 -1.62 -30.56 8.33
CA HIS A 6 -0.43 -31.40 8.37
C HIS A 6 0.65 -30.78 7.49
N TYR A 7 1.85 -30.59 8.03
CA TYR A 7 2.98 -30.01 7.30
C TYR A 7 4.30 -30.63 7.75
N LYS A 8 5.34 -30.52 6.93
CA LYS A 8 6.70 -30.89 7.31
C LYS A 8 7.50 -29.62 7.56
N LYS A 9 8.18 -29.53 8.71
CA LYS A 9 9.13 -28.46 9.02
C LYS A 9 10.41 -29.13 9.52
N ASP A 10 11.53 -28.83 8.88
CA ASP A 10 12.84 -29.43 9.20
C ASP A 10 12.78 -30.97 9.24
N ASP A 11 12.20 -31.58 8.19
CA ASP A 11 11.93 -33.03 8.03
C ASP A 11 11.07 -33.72 9.10
N LYS A 12 10.60 -32.97 10.09
CA LYS A 12 9.66 -33.45 11.10
C LYS A 12 8.23 -33.16 10.65
N ALA A 13 7.42 -34.21 10.57
CA ALA A 13 5.99 -34.05 10.37
C ALA A 13 5.37 -33.38 11.61
N GLN A 14 4.69 -32.26 11.39
CA GLN A 14 3.99 -31.50 12.41
C GLN A 14 2.52 -31.38 12.03
N THR A 15 1.68 -31.26 13.06
CA THR A 15 0.24 -31.06 12.92
C THR A 15 -0.14 -29.79 13.66
N LEU A 16 -0.71 -28.82 12.95
CA LEU A 16 -1.24 -27.59 13.53
C LEU A 16 -2.76 -27.69 13.60
N ARG A 17 -3.29 -27.72 14.82
CA ARG A 17 -4.74 -27.64 15.06
C ARG A 17 -5.10 -26.24 15.52
N GLU A 18 -5.81 -25.49 14.69
CA GLU A 18 -6.15 -24.09 14.97
C GLU A 18 -7.63 -23.79 14.75
N SER A 19 -8.14 -22.92 15.61
CA SER A 19 -9.49 -22.35 15.53
C SER A 19 -9.37 -20.95 14.96
N SER A 20 -9.70 -20.78 13.69
CA SER A 20 -9.57 -19.52 12.97
C SER A 20 -10.90 -18.77 12.88
N ARG A 21 -10.82 -17.44 13.01
CA ARG A 21 -11.94 -16.51 12.83
C ARG A 21 -11.74 -15.75 11.52
N PHE A 22 -12.80 -15.65 10.74
CA PHE A 22 -12.81 -14.93 9.46
C PHE A 22 -13.94 -13.92 9.45
N TYR A 23 -13.66 -12.73 8.92
CA TYR A 23 -14.61 -11.63 8.80
C TYR A 23 -14.75 -11.24 7.34
N LYS A 24 -15.97 -10.92 6.90
CA LYS A 24 -16.21 -10.43 5.55
C LYS A 24 -16.35 -8.91 5.59
N ILE A 25 -15.37 -8.20 5.04
CA ILE A 25 -15.32 -6.73 5.01
C ILE A 25 -15.29 -6.29 3.54
N ASN A 26 -16.28 -5.51 3.10
CA ASN A 26 -16.40 -5.05 1.70
C ASN A 26 -16.31 -6.20 0.66
N GLY A 27 -16.92 -7.35 0.97
CA GLY A 27 -16.89 -8.53 0.11
C GLY A 27 -15.61 -9.36 0.16
N ARG A 28 -14.57 -8.89 0.87
CA ARG A 28 -13.29 -9.59 1.04
C ARG A 28 -13.26 -10.35 2.37
N TRP A 29 -12.80 -11.60 2.34
CA TRP A 29 -12.54 -12.37 3.55
C TRP A 29 -11.22 -11.94 4.20
N VAL A 30 -11.26 -11.66 5.50
CA VAL A 30 -10.12 -11.25 6.32
C VAL A 30 -9.93 -12.26 7.44
N TYR A 31 -8.73 -12.81 7.56
CA TYR A 31 -8.31 -13.72 8.63
C TYR A 31 -7.95 -12.93 9.90
N SER A 32 -8.39 -13.43 11.06
CA SER A 32 -8.03 -12.89 12.38
C SER A 32 -7.31 -13.95 13.19
N ARG A 33 -6.13 -13.58 13.71
CA ARG A 33 -5.29 -14.45 14.54
C ARG A 33 -5.94 -14.69 15.90
N LYS A 34 -5.66 -15.86 16.49
CA LYS A 34 -6.27 -16.35 17.74
C LYS A 34 -6.01 -15.45 18.96
N ASP A 35 -4.91 -14.70 18.95
CA ASP A 35 -4.50 -13.73 19.99
C ASP A 35 -5.18 -12.37 19.87
N SER A 36 -5.85 -12.09 18.74
CA SER A 36 -6.49 -10.80 18.51
C SER A 36 -7.92 -10.81 19.05
N THR A 37 -8.14 -10.10 20.15
CA THR A 37 -9.48 -9.83 20.69
C THR A 37 -10.20 -8.71 19.95
N LEU A 38 -9.46 -7.92 19.17
CA LEU A 38 -10.00 -6.86 18.35
C LEU A 38 -10.53 -7.44 17.02
N PRO A 39 -11.69 -6.97 16.52
CA PRO A 39 -12.04 -7.22 15.13
C PRO A 39 -10.89 -6.69 14.26
N PRO A 40 -10.57 -7.32 13.11
CA PRO A 40 -9.62 -6.74 12.18
C PRO A 40 -10.16 -5.37 11.80
N VAL A 41 -9.54 -4.32 12.37
CA VAL A 41 -9.90 -2.94 12.09
C VAL A 41 -9.86 -2.85 10.59
N ALA A 42 -11.02 -2.60 9.98
CA ALA A 42 -11.14 -2.52 8.53
C ALA A 42 -10.03 -1.59 8.06
N VAL A 43 -8.98 -2.16 7.46
CA VAL A 43 -7.91 -1.37 6.87
C VAL A 43 -8.66 -0.62 5.80
N ALA A 44 -8.99 0.64 6.08
CA ALA A 44 -9.69 1.51 5.16
C ALA A 44 -8.98 1.33 3.81
N PRO A 45 -9.72 1.18 2.69
CA PRO A 45 -9.09 0.99 1.40
C PRO A 45 -8.05 2.08 1.27
N GLN A 46 -6.76 1.70 1.29
CA GLN A 46 -5.70 2.66 1.14
C GLN A 46 -5.98 3.27 -0.23
N LYS A 47 -6.46 4.52 -0.24
CA LYS A 47 -6.68 5.26 -1.48
C LYS A 47 -5.38 5.09 -2.24
N LYS A 48 -5.42 4.35 -3.36
CA LYS A 48 -4.26 4.22 -4.24
C LYS A 48 -3.77 5.65 -4.45
N ALA A 49 -2.56 5.94 -3.98
CA ALA A 49 -2.01 7.29 -4.10
C ALA A 49 -2.08 7.63 -5.59
N GLN A 50 -2.97 8.56 -5.96
CA GLN A 50 -3.06 8.97 -7.35
C GLN A 50 -1.77 9.72 -7.65
N THR A 51 -0.98 9.20 -8.58
CA THR A 51 0.20 9.87 -9.08
C THR A 51 -0.25 11.18 -9.73
N PHE A 52 0.09 12.32 -9.13
CA PHE A 52 -0.20 13.63 -9.68
C PHE A 52 0.60 13.83 -10.96
N VAL A 53 -0.07 13.79 -12.12
CA VAL A 53 0.52 14.18 -13.39
C VAL A 53 0.45 15.70 -13.49
N ARG A 54 1.61 16.35 -13.52
CA ARG A 54 1.67 17.80 -13.76
C ARG A 54 1.17 18.07 -15.19
N GLY A 55 0.08 18.82 -15.31
CA GLY A 55 -0.52 19.17 -16.62
C GLY A 55 0.33 20.15 -17.44
N GLU A 56 1.26 20.85 -16.79
CA GLU A 56 2.16 21.79 -17.44
C GLU A 56 3.47 21.12 -17.85
N ALA A 57 3.98 21.50 -19.03
CA ALA A 57 5.30 21.11 -19.48
C ALA A 57 6.37 21.54 -18.47
N LYS A 58 7.33 20.65 -18.20
CA LYS A 58 8.50 21.02 -17.39
C LYS A 58 9.28 22.11 -18.14
N ILE A 59 9.40 23.29 -17.54
CA ILE A 59 10.21 24.37 -18.11
C ILE A 59 11.67 23.91 -18.18
N GLY A 60 12.25 23.97 -19.38
CA GLY A 60 13.62 23.55 -19.60
C GLY A 60 14.59 24.53 -18.95
N ARG A 61 15.76 24.02 -18.55
CA ARG A 61 16.81 24.81 -17.88
C ARG A 61 17.25 26.04 -18.70
N ASN A 62 17.17 25.96 -20.04
CA ASN A 62 17.56 27.04 -20.95
C ASN A 62 16.38 27.89 -21.47
N ASP A 63 15.13 27.55 -21.15
CA ASP A 63 13.94 28.27 -21.60
C ASP A 63 13.83 29.65 -20.94
N PRO A 64 13.10 30.62 -21.54
CA PRO A 64 12.83 31.90 -20.91
C PRO A 64 12.09 31.73 -19.57
N CYS A 65 12.50 32.46 -18.55
CA CYS A 65 11.86 32.44 -17.24
C CYS A 65 10.42 32.95 -17.31
N SER A 66 9.47 32.20 -16.75
CA SER A 66 8.06 32.59 -16.62
C SER A 66 7.83 33.81 -15.71
N CYS A 67 8.85 34.23 -14.97
CA CYS A 67 8.85 35.41 -14.10
C CYS A 67 8.94 36.76 -14.85
N GLY A 68 9.01 36.75 -16.18
CA GLY A 68 9.05 37.98 -17.00
C GLY A 68 10.41 38.70 -17.02
N SER A 69 11.46 38.11 -16.45
CA SER A 69 12.80 38.73 -16.35
C SER A 69 13.59 38.75 -17.67
N GLY A 70 13.10 38.07 -18.72
CA GLY A 70 13.79 37.90 -19.99
C GLY A 70 15.04 37.01 -19.92
N LYS A 71 15.39 36.46 -18.75
CA LYS A 71 16.56 35.60 -18.54
C LYS A 71 16.18 34.12 -18.69
N LYS A 72 17.17 33.27 -19.02
CA LYS A 72 16.99 31.80 -19.03
C LYS A 72 16.63 31.31 -17.61
N PHE A 73 15.77 30.29 -17.50
CA PHE A 73 15.26 29.75 -16.24
C PHE A 73 16.38 29.45 -15.23
N LYS A 74 17.47 28.81 -15.68
CA LYS A 74 18.67 28.50 -14.86
C LYS A 74 19.47 29.68 -14.31
N LYS A 75 19.24 30.88 -14.83
CA LYS A 75 19.90 32.12 -14.40
C LYS A 75 18.90 33.03 -13.68
N CYS A 76 17.73 32.51 -13.31
CA CYS A 76 16.66 33.27 -12.69
C CYS A 76 15.96 32.47 -11.57
N CYS A 77 14.97 31.65 -11.90
CA CYS A 77 14.14 30.94 -10.91
C CYS A 77 14.49 29.45 -10.75
N GLY A 78 15.59 29.00 -11.35
CA GLY A 78 16.05 27.61 -11.29
C GLY A 78 17.55 27.46 -11.09
#